data_AF-A0A3P8R2W5-F1
#
_entry.id   AF-A0A3P8R2W5-F1
#
_cell.length_a   1.000
_cell.length_b   1.000
_cell.length_c   1.000
_cell.angle_alpha   90.00
_cell.angle_beta   90.00
_cell.angle_gamma   90.00
#
_symmetry.space_group_name_H-M   'P 1'
#
loop_
_entity.id
_entity.type
_entity.pdbx_description
1 polymer ?
#
loop_
_entity_poly.entity_id
_entity_poly.type
_entity_poly.pdbx_seq_one_letter_code
_entity_poly.pdbx_strand_id
1 'polypeptide(L)'
;MDKLSSTVYVLIVALCAFPHFGTVFHAHALRRGGISTGEFPLSLFAICLLIDSKPGVCPVRYYIHADCTKSCSKDSDCHDNEKCCSNGCGHECMAPVIVKPGLCPHRLPAALGPCVESCSTDSDCHDSEKCCSNGCGHECMVPDIVKPGVCPLGHPPTFGPCVESCSKDSDCTDKKKCCSNGCGHECMAPYIGEK
;
A
#
# COMPACT_ATOMS: atom_id res chain seq x y z
N MET A 1 9.10 -12.03 16.41
CA MET A 1 8.21 -11.26 15.50
C MET A 1 6.90 -11.06 16.23
N ASP A 2 6.94 -10.03 17.05
CA ASP A 2 6.35 -10.01 18.37
C ASP A 2 4.94 -9.45 18.31
N LYS A 3 3.95 -10.22 18.75
CA LYS A 3 2.55 -9.77 18.89
C LYS A 3 2.43 -8.48 19.71
N LEU A 4 3.41 -8.21 20.58
CA LEU A 4 3.55 -6.95 21.33
C LEU A 4 3.77 -5.73 20.41
N SER A 5 4.44 -5.86 19.26
CA SER A 5 4.67 -4.75 18.33
C SER A 5 3.40 -4.32 17.58
N SER A 6 2.54 -5.29 17.22
CA SER A 6 1.28 -5.01 16.53
C SER A 6 0.23 -4.39 17.46
N THR A 7 0.10 -4.88 18.70
CA THR A 7 -0.81 -4.28 19.68
C THR A 7 -0.37 -2.88 20.09
N VAL A 8 0.94 -2.66 20.26
CA VAL A 8 1.51 -1.33 20.54
C VAL A 8 1.26 -0.37 19.37
N TYR A 9 1.40 -0.82 18.13
CA TYR A 9 1.09 -0.01 16.94
C TYR A 9 -0.40 0.39 16.88
N VAL A 10 -1.31 -0.56 17.11
CA VAL A 10 -2.76 -0.28 17.14
C VAL A 10 -3.12 0.69 18.27
N LEU A 11 -2.52 0.55 19.46
CA LEU A 11 -2.68 1.48 20.57
C LEU A 11 -2.17 2.88 20.23
N ILE A 12 -1.02 3.00 19.57
CA ILE A 12 -0.46 4.29 19.15
C ILE A 12 -1.37 4.99 18.14
N VAL A 13 -1.87 4.28 17.13
CA VAL A 13 -2.81 4.81 16.13
C VAL A 13 -4.12 5.25 16.80
N ALA A 14 -4.65 4.44 17.74
CA ALA A 14 -5.85 4.81 18.49
C ALA A 14 -5.65 6.05 19.37
N LEU A 15 -4.48 6.21 19.99
CA LEU A 15 -4.14 7.39 20.80
C LEU A 15 -3.99 8.66 19.95
N CYS A 16 -3.42 8.57 18.73
CA CYS A 16 -3.32 9.68 17.80
C CYS A 16 -4.69 10.11 17.22
N ALA A 17 -5.71 9.25 17.25
CA ALA A 17 -7.06 9.54 16.73
C ALA A 17 -7.95 10.35 17.70
N PHE A 18 -7.54 10.54 18.95
CA PHE A 18 -8.30 11.37 19.90
C PHE A 18 -8.01 12.86 19.67
N PRO A 19 -9.02 13.69 19.33
CA PRO A 19 -8.83 15.10 18.98
C PRO A 19 -8.33 15.96 20.15
N HIS A 20 -8.31 15.42 21.38
CA HIS A 20 -7.85 16.12 22.57
C HIS A 20 -6.40 15.82 22.98
N PHE A 21 -5.68 14.90 22.31
CA PHE A 21 -4.34 14.49 22.75
C PHE A 21 -3.31 15.63 22.66
N GLY A 22 -3.41 16.50 21.65
CA GLY A 22 -2.52 17.65 21.48
C GLY A 22 -2.74 18.78 22.49
N THR A 23 -3.97 18.96 23.02
CA THR A 23 -4.31 20.07 23.93
C THR A 23 -3.95 19.79 25.38
N VAL A 24 -4.05 18.54 25.83
CA VAL A 24 -3.75 18.15 27.22
C VAL A 24 -2.24 18.22 27.52
N PHE A 25 -1.39 17.84 26.57
CA PHE A 25 0.07 17.89 26.74
C PHE A 25 0.64 19.32 26.69
N HIS A 26 0.10 20.18 25.83
CA HIS A 26 0.54 21.58 25.74
C HIS A 26 0.17 22.39 27.00
N ALA A 27 -0.94 22.05 27.66
CA ALA A 27 -1.37 22.70 28.91
C ALA A 27 -0.57 22.22 30.15
N HIS A 28 -0.09 20.97 30.17
CA HIS A 28 0.72 20.45 31.28
C HIS A 28 2.17 20.93 31.25
N ALA A 29 2.73 21.19 30.06
CA ALA A 29 4.10 21.70 29.88
C ALA A 29 4.30 23.15 30.36
N LEU A 30 3.25 23.97 30.35
CA LEU A 30 3.34 25.38 30.77
C LEU A 30 3.13 25.61 32.28
N ARG A 31 2.66 24.60 33.04
CA ARG A 31 2.37 24.77 34.48
C ARG A 31 3.44 24.24 35.43
N ARG A 32 4.39 23.43 34.97
CA ARG A 32 5.52 22.98 35.80
C ARG A 32 6.81 23.27 35.05
N GLY A 33 7.39 24.44 35.30
CA GLY A 33 8.80 24.66 35.02
C GLY A 33 9.60 23.60 35.77
N GLY A 34 10.18 22.66 35.05
CA GLY A 34 10.91 21.56 35.67
C GLY A 34 11.17 20.41 34.71
N ILE A 35 12.44 20.24 34.37
CA ILE A 35 13.03 19.04 33.79
C ILE A 35 12.78 17.90 34.79
N SER A 36 11.90 16.94 34.46
CA SER A 36 11.87 15.65 35.16
C SER A 36 12.14 14.53 34.16
N THR A 37 13.24 13.84 34.40
CA THR A 37 13.67 12.59 33.77
C THR A 37 12.52 11.59 33.68
N GLY A 38 11.96 11.50 32.48
CA GLY A 38 11.00 10.51 32.02
C GLY A 38 11.14 10.48 30.50
N GLU A 39 12.03 9.64 30.01
CA GLU A 39 12.12 9.29 28.59
C GLU A 39 10.70 8.98 28.09
N PHE A 40 10.32 9.45 26.90
CA PHE A 40 8.95 9.47 26.31
C PHE A 40 8.12 10.73 26.62
N PRO A 41 8.15 11.75 25.74
CA PRO A 41 7.09 11.84 24.71
C PRO A 41 7.50 12.50 23.37
N LEU A 42 8.78 12.75 23.10
CA LEU A 42 9.21 13.33 21.81
C LEU A 42 9.04 12.35 20.63
N SER A 43 9.18 11.05 20.89
CA SER A 43 9.00 9.99 19.88
C SER A 43 7.54 9.84 19.44
N LEU A 44 6.57 9.94 20.36
CA LEU A 44 5.16 9.71 20.03
C LEU A 44 4.55 10.88 19.24
N PHE A 45 4.97 12.12 19.54
CA PHE A 45 4.58 13.31 18.80
C PHE A 45 5.13 13.27 17.37
N ALA A 46 6.38 12.83 17.19
CA ALA A 46 6.97 12.60 15.87
C ALA A 46 6.28 11.45 15.11
N ILE A 47 5.83 10.40 15.81
CA ILE A 47 5.06 9.31 15.18
C ILE A 47 3.70 9.82 14.68
N CYS A 48 2.93 10.59 15.45
CA CYS A 48 1.66 11.13 14.94
C CYS A 48 1.86 12.12 13.76
N LEU A 49 2.99 12.86 13.71
CA LEU A 49 3.34 13.70 12.55
C LEU A 49 3.65 12.90 11.27
N LEU A 50 3.98 11.60 11.39
CA LEU A 50 4.22 10.72 10.25
C LEU A 50 2.93 10.07 9.69
N ILE A 51 1.77 10.27 10.33
CA ILE A 51 0.47 9.69 9.94
C ILE A 51 -0.43 10.75 9.29
N ASP A 52 0.14 11.75 8.61
CA ASP A 52 -0.61 12.72 7.79
C ASP A 52 -1.08 12.10 6.45
N SER A 53 -1.23 10.78 6.39
CA SER A 53 -1.65 10.05 5.20
C SER A 53 -2.95 9.31 5.46
N LYS A 54 -4.03 9.78 4.80
CA LYS A 54 -5.32 9.08 4.83
C LYS A 54 -5.22 7.78 4.01
N PRO A 55 -5.89 6.69 4.43
CA PRO A 55 -5.78 5.41 3.75
C PRO A 55 -6.27 5.48 2.29
N GLY A 56 -5.64 4.68 1.43
CA GLY A 56 -5.94 4.62 -0.01
C GLY A 56 -4.94 5.37 -0.88
N VAL A 57 -5.12 5.28 -2.20
CA VAL A 57 -4.21 5.82 -3.22
C VAL A 57 -4.94 6.84 -4.07
N CYS A 58 -4.22 7.85 -4.55
CA CYS A 58 -4.79 8.81 -5.49
C CYS A 58 -5.24 8.11 -6.78
N PRO A 59 -6.46 8.38 -7.27
CA PRO A 59 -6.91 7.85 -8.55
C PRO A 59 -6.01 8.35 -9.68
N VAL A 60 -5.67 7.46 -10.61
CA VAL A 60 -4.96 7.87 -11.84
C VAL A 60 -5.99 8.49 -12.78
N ARG A 61 -5.93 9.81 -12.97
CA ARG A 61 -6.74 10.55 -13.94
C ARG A 61 -5.80 11.18 -14.97
N TYR A 62 -6.09 10.97 -16.26
CA TYR A 62 -5.42 11.69 -17.34
C TYR A 62 -6.16 13.02 -17.57
N TYR A 63 -5.62 14.10 -17.01
CA TYR A 63 -6.18 15.43 -17.18
C TYR A 63 -5.75 16.02 -18.52
N ILE A 64 -6.66 16.03 -19.50
CA ILE A 64 -6.44 16.65 -20.82
C ILE A 64 -6.27 18.18 -20.69
N HIS A 65 -6.82 18.79 -19.63
CA HIS A 65 -6.59 20.17 -19.19
C HIS A 65 -6.55 20.17 -17.65
N ALA A 66 -5.36 20.26 -17.06
CA ALA A 66 -5.22 20.35 -15.61
C ALA A 66 -5.35 21.82 -15.16
N ASP A 67 -6.28 22.10 -14.26
CA ASP A 67 -6.29 23.36 -13.54
C ASP A 67 -5.10 23.34 -12.55
N CYS A 68 -4.16 24.26 -12.76
CA CYS A 68 -2.94 24.38 -11.96
C CYS A 68 -3.20 24.96 -10.54
N THR A 69 -4.46 25.15 -10.17
CA THR A 69 -4.85 25.57 -8.83
C THR A 69 -4.37 24.55 -7.78
N LYS A 70 -3.78 25.05 -6.70
CA LYS A 70 -3.35 24.24 -5.55
C LYS A 70 -4.37 24.40 -4.42
N SER A 71 -5.38 23.54 -4.42
CA SER A 71 -6.45 23.58 -3.42
C SER A 71 -6.06 22.91 -2.09
N CYS A 72 -5.02 22.09 -2.08
CA CYS A 72 -4.49 21.41 -0.90
C CYS A 72 -2.96 21.25 -0.99
N SER A 73 -2.29 21.05 0.15
CA SER A 73 -0.87 20.69 0.24
C SER A 73 -0.64 19.31 0.88
N LYS A 74 -1.56 18.86 1.72
CA LYS A 74 -1.51 17.57 2.42
C LYS A 74 -2.91 16.99 2.62
N ASP A 75 -3.00 15.69 2.92
CA ASP A 75 -4.28 14.99 3.08
C ASP A 75 -5.13 15.59 4.20
N SER A 76 -4.52 16.14 5.26
CA SER A 76 -5.25 16.82 6.34
C SER A 76 -5.92 18.14 5.94
N ASP A 77 -5.54 18.73 4.80
CA ASP A 77 -6.20 19.94 4.28
C ASP A 77 -7.55 19.60 3.63
N CYS A 78 -7.74 18.34 3.25
CA CYS A 78 -8.95 17.86 2.59
C CYS A 78 -9.96 17.35 3.62
N HIS A 79 -11.23 17.63 3.38
CA HIS A 79 -12.32 17.15 4.24
C HIS A 79 -12.49 15.62 4.13
N ASP A 80 -13.13 15.04 5.15
CA ASP A 80 -13.44 13.61 5.20
C ASP A 80 -12.21 12.71 4.91
N ASN A 81 -12.41 11.67 4.11
CA ASN A 81 -11.38 10.71 3.73
C ASN A 81 -10.61 11.10 2.47
N GLU A 82 -10.78 12.32 1.94
CA GLU A 82 -10.20 12.74 0.66
C GLU A 82 -8.69 12.98 0.74
N LYS A 83 -7.93 12.49 -0.22
CA LYS A 83 -6.47 12.69 -0.29
C LYS A 83 -6.14 13.89 -1.15
N CYS A 84 -5.02 14.53 -0.83
CA CYS A 84 -4.49 15.62 -1.65
C CYS A 84 -3.68 15.03 -2.81
N CYS A 85 -4.27 15.04 -4.00
CA CYS A 85 -3.75 14.36 -5.18
C CYS A 85 -3.24 15.36 -6.21
N SER A 86 -2.14 15.01 -6.88
CA SER A 86 -1.62 15.84 -7.97
C SER A 86 -2.39 15.56 -9.26
N ASN A 87 -2.89 16.61 -9.90
CA ASN A 87 -3.56 16.54 -11.20
C ASN A 87 -2.59 16.80 -12.38
N GLY A 88 -1.28 16.78 -12.12
CA GLY A 88 -0.21 17.01 -13.10
C GLY A 88 0.40 18.41 -13.06
N CYS A 89 -0.32 19.43 -12.59
CA CYS A 89 0.20 20.79 -12.42
C CYS A 89 -0.09 21.39 -11.03
N GLY A 90 -1.29 21.12 -10.52
CA GLY A 90 -1.76 21.55 -9.21
C GLY A 90 -1.99 20.39 -8.25
N HIS A 91 -2.82 20.66 -7.24
CA HIS A 91 -3.25 19.69 -6.25
C HIS A 91 -4.72 19.89 -5.94
N GLU A 92 -5.47 18.80 -5.92
CA GLU A 92 -6.90 18.80 -5.62
C GLU A 92 -7.24 17.70 -4.62
N CYS A 93 -8.25 17.94 -3.79
CA CYS A 93 -8.78 16.93 -2.88
C CYS A 93 -9.61 15.93 -3.68
N MET A 94 -9.29 14.65 -3.55
CA MET A 94 -9.99 13.59 -4.27
C MET A 94 -10.32 12.44 -3.33
N ALA A 95 -11.48 11.82 -3.55
CA ALA A 95 -11.81 10.56 -2.92
C ALA A 95 -10.73 9.50 -3.27
N PRO A 96 -10.10 8.87 -2.27
CA PRO A 96 -9.06 7.88 -2.51
C PRO A 96 -9.66 6.60 -3.10
N VAL A 97 -8.89 5.94 -3.95
CA VAL A 97 -9.17 4.57 -4.35
C VAL A 97 -8.62 3.66 -3.26
N ILE A 98 -9.51 2.88 -2.63
CA ILE A 98 -9.09 1.85 -1.67
C ILE A 98 -8.57 0.67 -2.48
N VAL A 99 -7.24 0.56 -2.56
CA VAL A 99 -6.58 -0.55 -3.26
C VAL A 99 -6.50 -1.73 -2.30
N LYS A 100 -7.14 -2.84 -2.65
CA LYS A 100 -7.02 -4.09 -1.88
C LYS A 100 -5.60 -4.67 -2.05
N PRO A 101 -5.03 -5.31 -1.02
CA PRO A 101 -3.67 -5.84 -1.09
C PRO A 101 -3.54 -6.96 -2.13
N GLY A 102 -2.35 -7.10 -2.71
CA GLY A 102 -2.03 -8.08 -3.75
C GLY A 102 -2.02 -7.51 -5.17
N LEU A 103 -1.53 -8.31 -6.13
CA LEU A 103 -1.44 -7.94 -7.55
C LEU A 103 -2.50 -8.66 -8.37
N CYS A 104 -2.95 -8.04 -9.45
CA CYS A 104 -3.82 -8.72 -10.40
C CYS A 104 -3.06 -9.90 -11.04
N PRO A 105 -3.66 -11.09 -11.08
CA PRO A 105 -3.03 -12.24 -11.70
C PRO A 105 -2.84 -11.97 -13.19
N HIS A 106 -1.67 -12.36 -13.73
CA HIS A 106 -1.42 -12.23 -15.15
C HIS A 106 -2.25 -13.27 -15.91
N ARG A 107 -3.17 -12.80 -16.77
CA ARG A 107 -3.97 -13.64 -17.66
C ARG A 107 -3.64 -13.28 -19.10
N LEU A 108 -3.60 -14.29 -19.96
CA LEU A 108 -3.61 -14.07 -21.40
C LEU A 108 -4.93 -13.38 -21.79
N PRO A 109 -4.92 -12.46 -22.78
CA PRO A 109 -6.12 -11.75 -23.17
C PRO A 109 -7.27 -12.71 -23.48
N ALA A 110 -8.43 -12.45 -22.90
CA ALA A 110 -9.63 -13.25 -23.16
C ALA A 110 -9.97 -13.28 -24.67
N ALA A 111 -10.46 -14.43 -25.12
CA ALA A 111 -10.76 -14.71 -26.52
C ALA A 111 -11.84 -13.77 -27.11
N LEU A 112 -11.84 -13.67 -28.45
CA LEU A 112 -12.71 -12.82 -29.26
C LEU A 112 -14.18 -12.84 -28.80
N GLY A 113 -14.65 -11.71 -28.25
CA GLY A 113 -16.01 -11.47 -27.78
C GLY A 113 -16.19 -10.01 -27.32
N PRO A 114 -17.41 -9.55 -27.02
CA PRO A 114 -17.63 -8.21 -26.47
C PRO A 114 -16.96 -8.08 -25.09
N CYS A 115 -16.22 -6.99 -24.88
CA CYS A 115 -15.62 -6.71 -23.57
C CYS A 115 -16.72 -6.54 -22.52
N VAL A 116 -16.59 -7.24 -21.38
CA VAL A 116 -17.53 -7.14 -20.26
C VAL A 116 -16.85 -6.40 -19.12
N GLU A 117 -17.49 -5.32 -18.68
CA GLU A 117 -17.08 -4.53 -17.51
C GLU A 117 -17.91 -4.98 -16.30
N SER A 118 -17.36 -5.88 -15.48
CA SER A 118 -18.05 -6.39 -14.27
C SER A 118 -17.74 -5.57 -13.03
N CYS A 119 -16.66 -4.79 -13.05
CA CYS A 119 -16.22 -3.91 -11.97
C CYS A 119 -15.48 -2.72 -12.56
N SER A 120 -15.37 -1.62 -11.82
CA SER A 120 -14.53 -0.46 -12.17
C SER A 120 -13.40 -0.24 -11.17
N THR A 121 -13.58 -0.70 -9.94
CA THR A 121 -12.65 -0.52 -8.83
C THR A 121 -12.63 -1.75 -7.93
N ASP A 122 -11.55 -1.93 -7.16
CA ASP A 122 -11.43 -3.02 -6.17
C ASP A 122 -12.59 -3.03 -5.15
N SER A 123 -13.19 -1.88 -4.87
CA SER A 123 -14.35 -1.74 -3.98
C SER A 123 -15.64 -2.33 -4.54
N ASP A 124 -15.75 -2.49 -5.86
CA ASP A 124 -16.92 -3.12 -6.47
C ASP A 124 -16.92 -4.64 -6.28
N CYS A 125 -15.75 -5.21 -5.98
CA CYS A 125 -15.57 -6.62 -5.75
C CYS A 125 -15.77 -6.98 -4.28
N HIS A 126 -16.29 -8.18 -4.01
CA HIS A 126 -16.46 -8.66 -2.64
C HIS A 126 -15.12 -9.12 -2.02
N ASP A 127 -15.11 -9.29 -0.70
CA ASP A 127 -13.98 -9.83 0.06
C ASP A 127 -12.62 -9.18 -0.28
N SER A 128 -11.59 -9.99 -0.52
CA SER A 128 -10.25 -9.56 -0.91
C SER A 128 -10.02 -9.54 -2.43
N GLU A 129 -11.06 -9.67 -3.24
CA GLU A 129 -10.94 -9.69 -4.71
C GLU A 129 -10.66 -8.30 -5.27
N LYS A 130 -9.78 -8.23 -6.27
CA LYS A 130 -9.42 -6.99 -6.97
C LYS A 130 -10.13 -6.91 -8.32
N CYS A 131 -10.41 -5.70 -8.75
CA CYS A 131 -10.92 -5.47 -10.10
C CYS A 131 -9.76 -5.47 -11.08
N CYS A 132 -9.67 -6.53 -11.88
CA CYS A 132 -8.53 -6.80 -12.72
C CYS A 132 -8.93 -6.87 -14.19
N SER A 133 -8.04 -6.38 -15.06
CA SER A 133 -8.28 -6.49 -16.50
C SER A 133 -8.06 -7.93 -16.97
N ASN A 134 -9.01 -8.46 -17.73
CA ASN A 134 -8.91 -9.76 -18.39
C ASN A 134 -8.42 -9.64 -19.85
N GLY A 135 -7.91 -8.48 -20.25
CA GLY A 135 -7.39 -8.20 -21.59
C GLY A 135 -8.41 -7.64 -22.59
N CYS A 136 -9.68 -7.54 -22.22
CA CYS A 136 -10.71 -6.80 -22.99
C CYS A 136 -11.48 -5.88 -22.04
N GLY A 137 -11.95 -6.42 -20.92
CA GLY A 137 -12.66 -5.68 -19.88
C GLY A 137 -12.13 -5.95 -18.47
N HIS A 138 -12.99 -5.75 -17.47
CA HIS A 138 -12.66 -5.89 -16.05
C HIS A 138 -13.54 -6.91 -15.33
N GLU A 139 -12.90 -7.66 -14.43
CA GLU A 139 -13.49 -8.77 -13.68
C GLU A 139 -12.91 -8.79 -12.25
N CYS A 140 -13.74 -9.18 -11.28
CA CYS A 140 -13.29 -9.41 -9.92
C CYS A 140 -12.47 -10.70 -9.86
N MET A 141 -11.19 -10.58 -9.49
CA MET A 141 -10.27 -11.70 -9.42
C MET A 141 -9.60 -11.78 -8.04
N VAL A 142 -9.35 -13.01 -7.59
CA VAL A 142 -8.50 -13.23 -6.42
C VAL A 142 -7.08 -12.76 -6.75
N PRO A 143 -6.51 -11.83 -5.98
CA PRO A 143 -5.19 -11.30 -6.26
C PRO A 143 -4.09 -12.30 -5.94
N ASP A 144 -3.00 -12.23 -6.68
CA ASP A 144 -1.77 -12.92 -6.33
C ASP A 144 -1.13 -12.26 -5.11
N ILE A 145 -0.89 -13.08 -4.09
CA ILE A 145 -0.28 -12.67 -2.83
C ILE A 145 1.21 -12.43 -3.09
N VAL A 146 1.65 -11.18 -3.02
CA VAL A 146 3.07 -10.83 -3.10
C VAL A 146 3.68 -10.93 -1.71
N LYS A 147 4.63 -11.85 -1.53
CA LYS A 147 5.37 -11.94 -0.27
C LYS A 147 6.42 -10.82 -0.18
N PRO A 148 6.68 -10.30 1.03
CA PRO A 148 7.63 -9.20 1.23
C PRO A 148 9.06 -9.58 0.82
N GLY A 149 9.81 -8.56 0.40
CA GLY A 149 11.19 -8.68 -0.07
C GLY A 149 11.33 -8.77 -1.59
N VAL A 150 12.56 -8.67 -2.07
CA VAL A 150 12.93 -8.61 -3.49
C VAL A 150 13.55 -9.94 -3.89
N CYS A 151 13.22 -10.44 -5.09
CA CYS A 151 13.87 -11.62 -5.63
C CYS A 151 15.38 -11.39 -5.73
N PRO A 152 16.20 -12.39 -5.38
CA PRO A 152 17.63 -12.25 -5.53
C PRO A 152 17.99 -11.98 -6.98
N LEU A 153 18.88 -11.01 -7.20
CA LEU A 153 19.39 -10.72 -8.53
C LEU A 153 20.27 -11.87 -9.00
N GLY A 154 19.78 -12.57 -10.02
CA GLY A 154 20.60 -13.31 -10.97
C GLY A 154 20.53 -14.84 -10.87
N HIS A 155 20.77 -15.46 -12.01
CA HIS A 155 21.70 -16.56 -12.21
C HIS A 155 22.09 -16.57 -13.70
N PRO A 156 23.34 -16.92 -14.07
CA PRO A 156 23.65 -17.22 -15.47
C PRO A 156 22.71 -18.32 -15.96
N PRO A 157 22.18 -18.25 -17.20
CA PRO A 157 21.26 -19.24 -17.71
C PRO A 157 21.87 -20.63 -17.57
N THR A 158 21.25 -21.48 -16.78
CA THR A 158 21.64 -22.89 -16.65
C THR A 158 21.29 -23.60 -17.95
N PHE A 159 22.26 -24.30 -18.54
CA PHE A 159 22.02 -25.10 -19.74
C PHE A 159 21.19 -26.34 -19.36
N GLY A 160 19.92 -26.38 -19.77
CA GLY A 160 18.99 -27.47 -19.51
C GLY A 160 17.54 -27.11 -19.86
N PRO A 161 16.57 -28.04 -19.72
CA PRO A 161 15.15 -27.70 -19.84
C PRO A 161 14.77 -26.71 -18.75
N CYS A 162 14.05 -25.63 -19.11
CA CYS A 162 13.51 -24.71 -18.11
C CYS A 162 12.52 -25.46 -17.22
N VAL A 163 12.68 -25.32 -15.89
CA VAL A 163 11.79 -25.94 -14.90
C VAL A 163 10.96 -24.84 -14.25
N GLU A 164 9.64 -24.98 -14.36
CA GLU A 164 8.65 -24.15 -13.68
C GLU A 164 8.24 -24.83 -12.37
N SER A 165 8.90 -24.48 -11.27
CA SER A 165 8.60 -25.06 -9.95
C SER A 165 7.51 -24.30 -9.18
N CYS A 166 7.21 -23.08 -9.61
CA CYS A 166 6.19 -22.20 -9.06
C CYS A 166 5.73 -21.24 -10.16
N SER A 167 4.54 -20.66 -10.01
CA SER A 167 4.05 -19.57 -10.87
C SER A 167 3.83 -18.28 -10.07
N LYS A 168 3.63 -18.39 -8.76
CA LYS A 168 3.40 -17.25 -7.86
C LYS A 168 4.01 -17.51 -6.48
N ASP A 169 4.22 -16.42 -5.74
CA ASP A 169 4.79 -16.47 -4.40
C ASP A 169 4.00 -17.38 -3.43
N SER A 170 2.69 -17.49 -3.62
CA SER A 170 1.83 -18.36 -2.80
C SER A 170 2.01 -19.85 -3.05
N ASP A 171 2.60 -20.25 -4.19
CA ASP A 171 2.95 -21.65 -4.45
C ASP A 171 4.16 -22.08 -3.60
N CYS A 172 4.99 -21.12 -3.19
CA CYS A 172 6.15 -21.37 -2.36
C CYS A 172 5.76 -21.47 -0.88
N THR A 173 6.37 -22.37 -0.13
CA THR A 173 6.20 -22.43 1.32
C THR A 173 6.93 -21.26 2.00
N ASP A 174 6.57 -20.99 3.26
CA ASP A 174 7.25 -20.02 4.11
C ASP A 174 7.30 -18.61 3.50
N LYS A 175 8.40 -17.89 3.73
CA LYS A 175 8.64 -16.53 3.20
C LYS A 175 9.30 -16.53 1.83
N LYS A 176 9.41 -17.68 1.15
CA LYS A 176 10.06 -17.78 -0.17
C LYS A 176 9.18 -17.18 -1.25
N LYS A 177 9.80 -16.50 -2.20
CA LYS A 177 9.18 -15.90 -3.38
C LYS A 177 9.41 -16.78 -4.61
N CYS A 178 8.48 -16.73 -5.55
CA CYS A 178 8.67 -17.36 -6.85
C CYS A 178 9.48 -16.42 -7.73
N CYS A 179 10.73 -16.79 -8.00
CA CYS A 179 11.69 -15.92 -8.66
C CYS A 179 12.20 -16.56 -9.94
N SER A 180 12.44 -15.73 -10.97
CA SER A 180 13.04 -16.21 -12.21
C SER A 180 14.52 -16.54 -11.98
N ASN A 181 14.95 -17.72 -12.45
CA ASN A 181 16.34 -18.17 -12.43
C ASN A 181 17.05 -17.97 -13.79
N GLY A 182 16.44 -17.24 -14.72
CA GLY A 182 16.97 -16.96 -16.06
C GLY A 182 16.45 -17.89 -17.17
N CYS A 183 15.81 -19.02 -16.83
CA CYS A 183 15.13 -19.92 -17.79
C CYS A 183 13.68 -20.17 -17.34
N GLY A 184 13.49 -20.51 -16.06
CA GLY A 184 12.19 -20.74 -15.46
C GLY A 184 12.05 -20.10 -14.08
N HIS A 185 11.18 -20.65 -13.25
CA HIS A 185 10.84 -20.11 -11.92
C HIS A 185 11.08 -21.10 -10.78
N GLU A 186 11.65 -20.60 -9.69
CA GLU A 186 11.95 -21.38 -8.49
C GLU A 186 11.66 -20.58 -7.21
N CYS A 187 11.32 -21.29 -6.14
CA CYS A 187 11.07 -20.71 -4.83
C CYS A 187 12.38 -20.31 -4.11
N MET A 188 12.70 -19.03 -4.11
CA MET A 188 13.92 -18.48 -3.53
C MET A 188 13.65 -17.64 -2.27
N ALA A 189 14.64 -17.57 -1.38
CA ALA A 189 14.58 -16.67 -0.24
C ALA A 189 14.72 -15.21 -0.73
N PRO A 190 13.81 -14.29 -0.36
CA PRO A 190 13.91 -12.91 -0.79
C PRO A 190 14.95 -12.12 0.00
N TYR A 191 15.53 -11.09 -0.63
CA TYR A 191 16.27 -10.05 0.07
C TYR A 191 15.31 -9.03 0.66
N ILE A 192 15.38 -8.84 1.98
CA ILE A 192 14.68 -7.76 2.65
C ILE A 192 15.72 -6.66 2.83
N GLY A 193 15.60 -5.58 2.07
CA GLY A 193 16.47 -4.42 2.28
C GLY A 193 16.19 -3.86 3.67
N GLU A 194 17.15 -3.98 4.58
CA GLU A 194 17.14 -3.23 5.83
C GLU A 194 17.37 -1.76 5.47
N LYS A 195 16.35 -0.91 5.68
CA LYS A 195 16.44 0.54 5.52
C LYS A 195 16.43 1.18 6.89
#